data_AF-A0A8B6BIY5-F1
#
_entry.id   AF-A0A8B6BIY5-F1
#
_cell.length_a   1.000
_cell.length_b   1.000
_cell.length_c   1.000
_cell.angle_alpha   90.00
_cell.angle_beta   90.00
_cell.angle_gamma   90.00
#
_symmetry.space_group_name_H-M   'P 1'
#
loop_
_entity.id
_entity.type
_entity.pdbx_description
1 polymer ?
#
loop_
_entity_poly.entity_id
_entity_poly.type
_entity_poly.pdbx_seq_one_letter_code
_entity_poly.pdbx_strand_id
1 'polypeptide(L)'
;MFSLLLHGMAFLKRSLGHNSKSLTIILTLFALISQSIGIGEVIWAVNAGGEAHTDVHGIVYEADPLEQDKVGISSDYGKTLMIGRVNPQDQILYQTERYHMSNFGYEIPIKGSGDFTLVLKFCEVWFTSPNKKVFHNRYFAIVTVKYKLKITDT
;
A
#
# COMPACT_ATOMS: atom_id res chain seq x y z
N MET A 1 17.15 -14.61 -21.94
CA MET A 1 16.21 -15.32 -21.04
C MET A 1 14.79 -15.47 -21.61
N PHE A 2 14.24 -14.50 -22.35
CA PHE A 2 12.89 -14.63 -22.97
C PHE A 2 12.78 -15.69 -24.11
N SER A 3 13.86 -15.94 -24.86
CA SER A 3 13.84 -16.91 -25.99
C SER A 3 13.82 -18.39 -25.55
N LEU A 4 14.36 -18.71 -24.36
CA LEU A 4 14.30 -20.07 -23.80
C LEU A 4 12.90 -20.43 -23.26
N LEU A 5 12.15 -19.45 -22.77
CA LEU A 5 10.78 -19.66 -22.30
C LEU A 5 9.84 -20.09 -23.44
N LEU A 6 9.95 -19.45 -24.61
CA LEU A 6 9.08 -19.74 -25.76
C LEU A 6 9.27 -21.16 -26.31
N HIS A 7 10.50 -21.66 -26.32
CA HIS A 7 10.80 -23.01 -26.81
C HIS A 7 10.39 -24.10 -25.81
N GLY A 8 10.50 -23.85 -24.49
CA GLY A 8 10.03 -24.78 -23.45
C GLY A 8 8.51 -24.97 -23.47
N MET A 9 7.75 -23.90 -23.75
CA MET A 9 6.28 -23.94 -23.82
C MET A 9 5.76 -24.74 -25.03
N ALA A 10 6.50 -24.73 -26.15
CA ALA A 10 6.16 -25.53 -27.33
C ALA A 10 6.38 -27.04 -27.12
N PHE A 11 7.39 -27.40 -26.33
CA PHE A 11 7.70 -28.80 -26.01
C PHE A 11 6.68 -29.41 -25.04
N LEU A 12 6.21 -28.65 -24.04
CA LEU A 12 5.20 -29.12 -23.08
C LEU A 12 3.84 -29.39 -23.75
N LYS A 13 3.51 -28.66 -24.81
CA LYS A 13 2.29 -28.85 -25.61
C LYS A 13 2.29 -30.18 -26.39
N ARG A 14 3.47 -30.75 -26.69
CA ARG A 14 3.63 -31.94 -27.54
C ARG A 14 3.65 -33.25 -26.76
N SER A 15 3.86 -33.22 -25.44
CA SER A 15 4.07 -34.42 -24.61
C SER A 15 2.81 -34.96 -23.92
N LEU A 16 1.74 -34.16 -23.76
CA LEU A 16 0.58 -34.58 -22.97
C LEU A 16 -0.72 -34.44 -23.77
N GLY A 17 -1.15 -35.57 -24.34
CA GLY A 17 -2.47 -35.74 -24.93
C GLY A 17 -3.56 -35.80 -23.85
N HIS A 18 -4.76 -35.37 -24.26
CA HIS A 18 -6.02 -35.28 -23.49
C HIS A 18 -6.16 -34.00 -22.64
N ASN A 19 -7.12 -33.15 -23.01
CA ASN A 19 -7.56 -31.91 -22.32
C ASN A 19 -6.85 -30.58 -22.66
N SER A 20 -6.60 -30.33 -23.96
CA SER A 20 -6.18 -29.02 -24.49
C SER A 20 -7.00 -27.83 -23.97
N LYS A 21 -8.30 -28.03 -23.66
CA LYS A 21 -9.18 -26.97 -23.11
C LYS A 21 -8.80 -26.61 -21.67
N SER A 22 -8.59 -27.59 -20.79
CA SER A 22 -8.13 -27.34 -19.41
C SER A 22 -6.75 -26.70 -19.38
N LEU A 23 -5.84 -27.13 -20.26
CA LEU A 23 -4.51 -26.53 -20.35
C LEU A 23 -4.57 -25.06 -20.83
N THR A 24 -5.45 -24.77 -21.79
CA THR A 24 -5.67 -23.38 -22.27
C THR A 24 -6.23 -22.51 -21.15
N ILE A 25 -7.19 -23.03 -20.37
CA ILE A 25 -7.78 -22.34 -19.21
C ILE A 25 -6.72 -22.05 -18.15
N ILE A 26 -5.89 -23.03 -17.79
CA ILE A 26 -4.81 -22.88 -16.81
C ILE A 26 -3.78 -21.83 -17.28
N LEU A 27 -3.40 -21.84 -18.56
CA LEU A 27 -2.49 -20.85 -19.14
C LEU A 27 -3.09 -19.43 -19.13
N THR A 28 -4.38 -19.28 -19.44
CA THR A 28 -5.05 -17.97 -19.34
C THR A 28 -5.19 -17.48 -17.91
N LEU A 29 -5.50 -18.36 -16.94
CA LEU A 29 -5.53 -18.00 -15.52
C LEU A 29 -4.14 -17.56 -15.05
N PHE A 30 -3.09 -18.30 -15.40
CA PHE A 30 -1.70 -17.94 -15.05
C PHE A 30 -1.27 -16.60 -15.65
N ALA A 31 -1.67 -16.32 -16.90
CA ALA A 31 -1.40 -15.03 -17.56
C ALA A 31 -2.20 -13.85 -16.98
N LEU A 32 -3.40 -14.08 -16.44
CA LEU A 32 -4.18 -13.06 -15.74
C LEU A 32 -3.59 -12.75 -14.36
N ILE A 33 -3.11 -13.77 -13.65
CA ILE A 33 -2.45 -13.60 -12.33
C ILE A 33 -1.11 -12.87 -12.49
N SER A 34 -0.40 -13.08 -13.61
CA SER A 34 0.89 -12.43 -13.88
C SER A 34 0.79 -10.92 -14.19
N GLN A 35 -0.42 -10.39 -14.44
CA GLN A 35 -0.62 -8.97 -14.78
C GLN A 35 -0.74 -8.05 -13.57
N SER A 36 -0.73 -8.56 -12.33
CA SER A 36 -0.97 -7.78 -11.12
C SER A 36 0.29 -7.12 -10.51
N ILE A 37 1.27 -6.72 -11.32
CA ILE A 37 2.52 -6.12 -10.81
C ILE A 37 2.54 -4.63 -11.16
N GLY A 38 1.76 -3.83 -10.41
CA GLY A 38 1.50 -2.43 -10.76
C GLY A 38 2.12 -1.37 -9.85
N ILE A 39 2.78 -1.73 -8.74
CA ILE A 39 3.20 -0.75 -7.71
C ILE A 39 4.65 -0.89 -7.24
N GLY A 40 5.42 -1.82 -7.81
CA GLY A 40 6.68 -2.26 -7.21
C GLY A 40 6.43 -3.14 -5.99
N GLU A 41 7.50 -3.70 -5.42
CA GLU A 41 7.41 -4.47 -4.18
C GLU A 41 7.15 -3.51 -3.01
N VAL A 42 6.03 -3.71 -2.30
CA VAL A 42 5.79 -3.00 -1.04
C VAL A 42 6.57 -3.72 0.05
N ILE A 43 7.65 -3.09 0.52
CA ILE A 43 8.50 -3.65 1.58
C ILE A 43 7.88 -3.51 2.97
N TRP A 44 7.08 -2.46 3.18
CA TRP A 44 6.48 -2.14 4.46
C TRP A 44 5.37 -1.09 4.29
N ALA A 45 4.27 -1.24 5.03
CA ALA A 45 3.17 -0.28 5.10
C ALA A 45 2.50 -0.37 6.47
N VAL A 46 2.09 0.78 7.03
CA VAL A 46 1.51 0.88 8.37
C VAL A 46 0.25 1.75 8.37
N ASN A 47 -0.75 1.34 9.14
CA ASN A 47 -1.93 2.16 9.41
C ASN A 47 -1.73 2.95 10.71
N ALA A 48 -1.29 4.21 10.60
CA ALA A 48 -1.00 5.04 11.77
C ALA A 48 -2.24 5.26 12.66
N GLY A 49 -2.11 4.94 13.94
CA GLY A 49 -3.16 4.98 14.95
C GLY A 49 -4.25 3.94 14.79
N GLY A 50 -4.08 2.95 13.89
CA GLY A 50 -5.13 2.01 13.53
C GLY A 50 -4.69 0.55 13.52
N GLU A 51 -5.67 -0.32 13.29
CA GLU A 51 -5.47 -1.76 13.13
C GLU A 51 -4.96 -2.10 11.72
N ALA A 52 -4.52 -3.35 11.56
CA ALA A 52 -4.07 -3.88 10.28
C ALA A 52 -5.21 -3.87 9.24
N HIS A 53 -4.87 -3.57 7.99
CA HIS A 53 -5.83 -3.48 6.89
C HIS A 53 -5.19 -3.88 5.56
N THR A 54 -5.94 -4.53 4.68
CA THR A 54 -5.47 -4.79 3.31
C THR A 54 -6.30 -3.96 2.35
N ASP A 55 -5.63 -3.10 1.57
CA ASP A 55 -6.32 -2.21 0.64
C ASP A 55 -6.81 -2.93 -0.62
N VAL A 56 -7.64 -2.27 -1.41
CA VAL A 56 -8.20 -2.86 -2.65
C VAL A 56 -7.16 -3.16 -3.74
N HIS A 57 -5.92 -2.67 -3.58
CA HIS A 57 -4.79 -2.97 -4.46
C HIS A 57 -3.93 -4.11 -3.91
N GLY A 58 -4.30 -4.70 -2.78
CA GLY A 58 -3.59 -5.79 -2.12
C GLY A 58 -2.41 -5.33 -1.26
N ILE A 59 -2.28 -4.03 -0.95
CA ILE A 59 -1.26 -3.53 -0.03
C ILE A 59 -1.69 -3.89 1.39
N VAL A 60 -0.87 -4.68 2.08
CA VAL A 60 -1.08 -5.07 3.47
C VAL A 60 -0.45 -4.01 4.37
N TYR A 61 -1.30 -3.26 5.07
CA TYR A 61 -0.93 -2.33 6.13
C TYR A 61 -0.91 -3.07 7.46
N GLU A 62 0.21 -3.02 8.16
CA GLU A 62 0.32 -3.52 9.54
C GLU A 62 -0.42 -2.58 10.50
N ALA A 63 -0.86 -3.14 11.63
CA ALA A 63 -1.33 -2.34 12.76
C ALA A 63 -0.19 -1.45 13.27
N ASP A 64 -0.53 -0.29 13.81
CA ASP A 64 0.49 0.66 14.27
C ASP A 64 1.41 0.07 15.36
N PRO A 65 2.71 -0.15 15.10
CA PRO A 65 3.63 -0.73 16.07
C PRO A 65 3.93 0.21 17.25
N LEU A 66 3.64 1.50 17.11
CA LEU A 66 3.85 2.48 18.17
C LEU A 66 2.73 2.48 19.22
N GLU A 67 1.65 1.73 18.97
CA GLU A 67 0.56 1.56 19.94
C GLU A 67 1.03 0.76 21.16
N GLN A 68 1.87 -0.26 20.93
CA GLN A 68 2.45 -1.10 21.97
C GLN A 68 3.41 -0.31 22.85
N ASP A 69 4.24 0.54 22.24
CA ASP A 69 5.23 1.38 22.93
C ASP A 69 4.62 2.67 23.52
N LYS A 70 3.32 2.91 23.28
CA LYS A 70 2.58 4.11 23.71
C LYS A 70 3.26 5.41 23.29
N VAL A 71 3.86 5.42 22.10
CA VAL A 71 4.52 6.61 21.55
C VAL A 71 3.49 7.46 20.81
N GLY A 72 3.29 8.69 21.28
CA GLY A 72 2.25 9.58 20.73
C GLY A 72 0.85 9.13 21.09
N ILE A 73 -0.13 9.73 20.41
CA ILE A 73 -1.55 9.52 20.67
C ILE A 73 -2.20 9.02 19.39
N SER A 74 -2.78 7.81 19.45
CA SER A 74 -3.68 7.28 18.44
C SER A 74 -5.06 7.94 18.59
N SER A 75 -5.68 8.24 17.45
CA SER A 75 -6.99 8.89 17.39
C SER A 75 -7.81 8.26 16.28
N ASP A 76 -9.06 7.93 16.59
CA ASP A 76 -10.04 7.43 15.65
C ASP A 76 -11.15 8.43 15.36
N TYR A 77 -10.89 9.71 15.67
CA TYR A 77 -11.81 10.81 15.44
C TYR A 77 -12.36 10.83 14.00
N GLY A 78 -11.50 10.46 13.03
CA GLY A 78 -11.85 10.36 11.63
C GLY A 78 -12.94 9.32 11.31
N LYS A 79 -13.16 8.30 12.14
CA LYS A 79 -14.21 7.27 11.91
C LYS A 79 -15.62 7.85 11.89
N THR A 80 -15.83 9.00 12.53
CA THR A 80 -17.13 9.71 12.50
C THR A 80 -17.42 10.38 11.16
N LEU A 81 -16.41 10.43 10.27
CA LEU A 81 -16.44 11.17 9.02
C LEU A 81 -16.48 10.21 7.84
N MET A 82 -17.28 10.56 6.84
CA MET A 82 -17.20 9.90 5.54
C MET A 82 -16.03 10.49 4.74
N ILE A 83 -15.05 9.64 4.42
CA ILE A 83 -13.90 10.06 3.62
C ILE A 83 -14.23 9.90 2.13
N GLY A 84 -14.45 11.03 1.46
CA GLY A 84 -14.75 11.07 0.03
C GLY A 84 -13.54 10.74 -0.85
N ARG A 85 -13.80 10.29 -2.09
CA ARG A 85 -12.77 10.00 -3.12
C ARG A 85 -11.82 8.84 -2.76
N VAL A 86 -12.24 7.96 -1.86
CA VAL A 86 -11.56 6.70 -1.51
C VAL A 86 -12.55 5.56 -1.73
N ASN A 87 -12.04 4.37 -2.02
CA ASN A 87 -12.86 3.17 -1.94
C ASN A 87 -13.45 3.05 -0.52
N PRO A 88 -14.77 2.79 -0.35
CA PRO A 88 -15.37 2.60 0.97
C PRO A 88 -14.62 1.61 1.88
N GLN A 89 -14.03 0.56 1.32
CA GLN A 89 -13.26 -0.44 2.08
C GLN A 89 -11.94 0.12 2.64
N ASP A 90 -11.36 1.13 1.98
CA ASP A 90 -10.06 1.70 2.36
C ASP A 90 -10.22 2.99 3.16
N GLN A 91 -11.45 3.44 3.45
CA GLN A 91 -11.67 4.63 4.26
C GLN A 91 -11.00 4.51 5.64
N ILE A 92 -10.90 3.30 6.19
CA ILE A 92 -10.27 3.05 7.48
C ILE A 92 -8.82 3.59 7.55
N LEU A 93 -8.08 3.54 6.44
CA LEU A 93 -6.70 4.06 6.34
C LEU A 93 -6.60 5.59 6.42
N TYR A 94 -7.74 6.28 6.38
CA TYR A 94 -7.86 7.74 6.43
C TYR A 94 -8.73 8.21 7.61
N GLN A 95 -9.20 7.26 8.43
CA GLN A 95 -10.09 7.51 9.58
C GLN A 95 -9.37 7.35 10.92
N THR A 96 -8.18 6.78 10.92
CA THR A 96 -7.28 6.72 12.07
C THR A 96 -6.05 7.59 11.84
N GLU A 97 -5.51 8.15 12.91
CA GLU A 97 -4.28 8.95 12.88
C GLU A 97 -3.43 8.68 14.12
N ARG A 98 -2.12 8.92 13.99
CA ARG A 98 -1.23 9.11 15.14
C ARG A 98 -0.68 10.53 15.12
N TYR A 99 -0.82 11.22 16.24
CA TYR A 99 -0.23 12.54 16.44
C TYR A 99 0.65 12.56 17.69
N HIS A 100 1.56 13.52 17.74
CA HIS A 100 2.41 13.76 18.90
C HIS A 100 2.61 15.27 19.06
N MET A 101 2.77 15.75 20.30
CA MET A 101 3.06 17.17 20.58
C MET A 101 4.54 17.54 20.35
N SER A 102 5.34 16.61 19.84
CA SER A 102 6.79 16.74 19.63
C SER A 102 7.10 15.95 18.34
N ASN A 103 8.09 15.07 18.36
CA ASN A 103 8.42 14.17 17.27
C ASN A 103 8.14 12.71 17.62
N PHE A 104 7.90 11.92 16.58
CA PHE A 104 7.97 10.47 16.61
C PHE A 104 8.40 10.01 15.21
N GLY A 105 8.80 8.75 15.09
CA GLY A 105 9.19 8.17 13.81
C GLY A 105 8.92 6.67 13.79
N TYR A 106 8.91 6.12 12.58
CA TYR A 106 8.83 4.69 12.34
C TYR A 106 10.20 4.16 11.96
N GLU A 107 10.57 3.02 12.53
CA GLU A 107 11.74 2.27 12.11
C GLU A 107 11.34 1.30 10.99
N ILE A 108 11.87 1.51 9.79
CA ILE A 108 11.54 0.71 8.61
C ILE A 108 12.66 -0.33 8.40
N PRO A 109 12.36 -1.64 8.43
CA PRO A 109 13.37 -2.70 8.32
C PRO A 109 13.85 -2.87 6.86
N ILE A 110 14.70 -1.96 6.40
CA ILE A 110 15.23 -1.97 5.03
C ILE A 110 16.45 -2.90 4.97
N LYS A 111 16.35 -3.96 4.15
CA LYS A 111 17.42 -4.94 3.95
C LYS A 111 18.22 -4.60 2.68
N GLY A 112 19.10 -3.61 2.81
CA GLY A 112 20.10 -3.27 1.78
C GLY A 112 19.88 -1.92 1.08
N SER A 113 20.77 -1.63 0.14
CA SER A 113 20.79 -0.41 -0.65
C SER A 113 19.87 -0.47 -1.87
N GLY A 114 19.36 0.69 -2.29
CA GLY A 114 18.45 0.78 -3.43
C GLY A 114 17.70 2.12 -3.52
N ASP A 115 16.89 2.24 -4.57
CA ASP A 115 15.96 3.34 -4.77
C ASP A 115 14.59 2.95 -4.20
N PHE A 116 14.12 3.71 -3.22
CA PHE A 116 12.84 3.50 -2.54
C PHE A 116 11.90 4.67 -2.79
N THR A 117 10.59 4.42 -2.73
CA THR A 117 9.57 5.47 -2.74
C THR A 117 8.79 5.41 -1.44
N LEU A 118 8.89 6.48 -0.64
CA LEU A 118 8.05 6.66 0.53
C LEU A 118 6.76 7.36 0.09
N VAL A 119 5.63 6.71 0.35
CA VAL A 119 4.29 7.26 0.10
C VAL A 119 3.63 7.55 1.44
N LEU A 120 3.41 8.83 1.74
CA LEU A 120 2.68 9.26 2.93
C LEU A 120 1.27 9.66 2.52
N LYS A 121 0.28 9.03 3.15
CA LYS A 121 -1.15 9.32 2.96
C LYS A 121 -1.64 10.06 4.21
N PHE A 122 -2.10 11.29 4.03
CA PHE A 122 -2.66 12.12 5.11
C PHE A 122 -4.13 12.40 4.84
N CYS A 123 -4.92 12.47 5.92
CA CYS A 123 -6.28 12.97 5.91
C CYS A 123 -6.41 13.97 7.07
N GLU A 124 -6.68 15.24 6.77
CA GLU A 124 -6.91 16.24 7.82
C GLU A 124 -8.38 16.19 8.24
N VAL A 125 -8.64 15.72 9.46
CA VAL A 125 -9.99 15.49 10.00
C VAL A 125 -10.38 16.47 11.11
N TRP A 126 -9.43 17.21 11.69
CA TRP A 126 -9.67 18.04 12.87
C TRP A 126 -9.94 19.51 12.52
N PHE A 127 -9.19 20.06 11.55
CA PHE A 127 -9.32 21.45 11.15
C PHE A 127 -10.29 21.61 9.97
N THR A 128 -11.45 22.20 10.26
CA THR A 128 -12.50 22.47 9.26
C THR A 128 -12.38 23.83 8.58
N SER A 129 -11.43 24.67 9.01
CA SER A 129 -11.17 26.00 8.45
C SER A 129 -9.83 26.04 7.69
N PRO A 130 -9.74 26.73 6.53
CA PRO A 130 -8.48 27.03 5.88
C PRO A 130 -7.45 27.64 6.82
N ASN A 131 -6.17 27.41 6.54
CA ASN A 131 -5.05 28.10 7.18
C ASN A 131 -4.85 27.81 8.69
N LYS A 132 -5.59 26.88 9.30
CA LYS A 132 -5.26 26.32 10.62
C LYS A 132 -4.21 25.20 10.52
N LYS A 133 -4.20 24.53 9.36
CA LYS A 133 -3.14 23.68 8.81
C LYS A 133 -3.27 23.85 7.29
N VAL A 134 -2.18 23.99 6.54
CA VAL A 134 -2.22 24.45 5.14
C VAL A 134 -2.80 23.37 4.21
N PHE A 135 -4.13 23.26 4.10
CA PHE A 135 -4.79 22.49 3.03
C PHE A 135 -6.08 23.18 2.57
N HIS A 136 -6.24 23.33 1.25
CA HIS A 136 -7.29 24.15 0.62
C HIS A 136 -8.68 23.48 0.67
N ASN A 137 -9.69 24.30 0.91
CA ASN A 137 -11.13 23.99 0.96
C ASN A 137 -11.63 23.06 -0.15
N ARG A 138 -11.99 21.81 0.19
CA ARG A 138 -13.25 21.14 -0.17
C ARG A 138 -13.22 19.67 0.27
N TYR A 139 -13.97 19.36 1.33
CA TYR A 139 -14.10 18.02 1.94
C TYR A 139 -12.76 17.48 2.45
N PHE A 140 -12.77 16.60 3.46
CA PHE A 140 -11.55 16.09 4.12
C PHE A 140 -10.45 15.79 3.08
N ALA A 141 -9.38 16.57 3.14
CA ALA A 141 -8.41 16.61 2.07
C ALA A 141 -7.46 15.43 2.25
N ILE A 142 -7.55 14.48 1.33
CA ILE A 142 -6.54 13.43 1.23
C ILE A 142 -5.35 14.00 0.49
N VAL A 143 -4.21 13.96 1.16
CA VAL A 143 -2.94 14.41 0.61
C VAL A 143 -2.03 13.21 0.56
N THR A 144 -1.57 12.89 -0.66
CA THR A 144 -0.54 11.88 -0.85
C THR A 144 0.75 12.58 -1.21
N VAL A 145 1.78 12.41 -0.38
CA VAL A 145 3.12 12.94 -0.63
C VAL A 145 4.03 11.77 -0.97
N LYS A 146 4.85 11.92 -2.02
CA LYS A 146 5.79 10.90 -2.46
C LYS A 146 7.21 11.43 -2.40
N TYR A 147 8.09 10.70 -1.72
CA TYR A 147 9.52 11.00 -1.65
C TYR A 147 10.30 9.88 -2.32
N LYS A 148 11.25 10.23 -3.17
CA LYS A 148 12.25 9.30 -3.68
C LYS A 148 13.42 9.28 -2.71
N LEU A 149 13.77 8.10 -2.22
CA LEU A 149 14.86 7.87 -1.29
C LEU A 149 15.90 7.01 -1.98
N LYS A 150 17.17 7.38 -1.85
CA LYS A 150 18.29 6.54 -2.29
C LYS A 150 19.07 6.14 -1.06
N ILE A 151 19.01 4.85 -0.72
CA ILE A 151 19.69 4.29 0.45
C ILE A 151 20.94 3.59 -0.06
N THR A 152 22.08 3.94 0.50
CA THR A 152 23.38 3.33 0.19
C THR A 152 23.90 2.66 1.45
N ASP A 153 24.48 1.47 1.33
CA ASP A 153 25.14 0.84 2.46
C ASP A 153 26.33 1.74 2.88
N THR A 154 26.42 2.03 4.18
CA THR A 154 27.50 2.82 4.79
C THR A 154 28.78 2.02 4.92
#